data_AF-A0A0S9BYS4-F1
#
_entry.id   AF-A0A0S9BYS4-F1
#
_cell.length_a   1.000
_cell.length_b   1.000
_cell.length_c   1.000
_cell.angle_alpha   90.00
_cell.angle_beta   90.00
_cell.angle_gamma   90.00
#
_symmetry.space_group_name_H-M   'P 1'
#
loop_
_entity.id
_entity.type
_entity.pdbx_description
1 polymer ?
#
loop_
_entity_poly.entity_id
_entity_poly.type
_entity_poly.pdbx_seq_one_letter_code
_entity_poly.pdbx_strand_id
1 'polypeptide(L)'
;MLLTAMLDGSRVDATTYRKEAWSELQESEDRKRMVMPVCGVRAVAKTRGGTTKFFAHLRKAGCKVDHGGETPQHLAMKEALKLCIDQVPGWHAIVEHPHRSREWIIDVLAESDDLTRKVAFEVQLSSQTPDKYFARSQRYFDSSIFPVWLVPRRLEYHETKVPVLVTGFGKSSTLPESVTDLLALPADQDFVQAKNNLGNFVAALLRQGPRWRAGSPKHQAALQKAAADREAARAEAERKKLLAIEQAIAEMNDRSASPEAAFGQHLIRTPTDTFVWGSLTSCWSCEQPMLVWDARIWARGKYAGAPGLRVKPDVGEKRWENHPEVHRAIDKWFHAAKSDIPKATIQKRRTKASGRLYGAFVCPGCDSTMGQFFISCIRPEKWSLLSSPNAVPSTERSAGTSSAARIETEAGAHPAVHTVTPPLPAAGAGTSLRCRLHSTPRQACDYCRRAQG
;
A
#
# COMPACT_ATOMS: atom_id res chain seq x y z
N MET A 1 -10.79 -13.94 -42.12
CA MET A 1 -11.92 -13.29 -42.80
C MET A 1 -11.79 -11.82 -42.47
N LEU A 2 -12.20 -10.90 -43.34
CA LEU A 2 -12.14 -9.46 -43.12
C LEU A 2 -13.35 -8.81 -43.80
N LEU A 3 -13.80 -7.66 -43.33
CA LEU A 3 -14.82 -6.85 -43.99
C LEU A 3 -14.25 -6.06 -45.16
N THR A 4 -12.92 -5.94 -45.27
CA THR A 4 -12.30 -5.13 -46.31
C THR A 4 -11.28 -5.86 -47.17
N ALA A 5 -11.15 -5.40 -48.42
CA ALA A 5 -10.17 -5.83 -49.40
C ALA A 5 -9.62 -4.62 -50.18
N MET A 6 -8.63 -4.85 -51.03
CA MET A 6 -8.12 -3.87 -51.98
C MET A 6 -8.37 -4.35 -53.41
N LEU A 7 -8.88 -3.48 -54.26
CA LEU A 7 -9.08 -3.68 -55.70
C LEU A 7 -8.34 -2.57 -56.43
N ASP A 8 -7.31 -2.92 -57.21
CA ASP A 8 -6.53 -1.97 -58.02
C ASP A 8 -6.05 -0.73 -57.21
N GLY A 9 -5.63 -0.97 -55.97
CA GLY A 9 -5.17 0.08 -55.04
C GLY A 9 -6.28 0.80 -54.26
N SER A 10 -7.55 0.59 -54.62
CA SER A 10 -8.71 1.16 -53.94
C SER A 10 -9.25 0.22 -52.87
N ARG A 11 -9.70 0.78 -51.74
CA ARG A 11 -10.31 0.00 -50.65
C ARG A 11 -11.74 -0.39 -51.02
N VAL A 12 -12.08 -1.66 -50.78
CA VAL A 12 -13.44 -2.20 -50.94
C VAL A 12 -13.96 -2.62 -49.58
N ASP A 13 -15.11 -2.09 -49.17
CA ASP A 13 -15.78 -2.37 -47.90
C ASP A 13 -17.02 -3.24 -48.15
N ALA A 14 -17.05 -4.46 -47.60
CA ALA A 14 -18.17 -5.39 -47.79
C ALA A 14 -19.49 -4.88 -47.19
N THR A 15 -19.43 -4.00 -46.17
CA THR A 15 -20.61 -3.48 -45.46
C THR A 15 -21.40 -2.47 -46.27
N THR A 16 -20.79 -1.87 -47.31
CA THR A 16 -21.47 -0.87 -48.17
C THR A 16 -22.24 -1.51 -49.33
N TYR A 17 -22.07 -2.82 -49.57
CA TYR A 17 -22.72 -3.50 -50.68
C TYR A 17 -24.13 -3.98 -50.31
N ARG A 18 -25.11 -3.67 -51.17
CA ARG A 18 -26.40 -4.38 -51.17
C ARG A 18 -26.22 -5.80 -51.71
N LYS A 19 -27.24 -6.64 -51.52
CA LYS A 19 -27.17 -8.07 -51.90
C LYS A 19 -26.88 -8.25 -53.39
N GLU A 20 -27.52 -7.45 -54.22
CA GLU A 20 -27.44 -7.49 -55.69
C GLU A 20 -26.03 -7.08 -56.14
N ALA A 21 -25.56 -5.90 -55.73
CA ALA A 21 -24.22 -5.40 -56.03
C ALA A 21 -23.10 -6.33 -55.50
N TRP A 22 -23.33 -7.01 -54.37
CA TRP A 22 -22.38 -8.01 -53.87
C TRP A 22 -22.31 -9.24 -54.77
N SER A 23 -23.46 -9.72 -55.26
CA SER A 23 -23.53 -10.83 -56.22
C SER A 23 -22.83 -10.45 -57.52
N GLU A 24 -23.05 -9.24 -58.02
CA GLU A 24 -22.36 -8.71 -59.20
C GLU A 24 -20.85 -8.67 -59.00
N LEU A 25 -20.36 -8.19 -57.84
CA LEU A 25 -18.93 -8.24 -57.51
C LEU A 25 -18.39 -9.67 -57.51
N GLN A 26 -19.14 -10.64 -56.99
CA GLN A 26 -18.74 -12.06 -56.94
C GLN A 26 -18.66 -12.72 -58.31
N GLU A 27 -19.34 -12.17 -59.32
CA GLU A 27 -19.36 -12.67 -60.70
C GLU A 27 -18.42 -11.87 -61.62
N SER A 28 -18.12 -10.62 -61.26
CA SER A 28 -17.28 -9.69 -62.03
C SER A 28 -15.84 -10.20 -62.28
N GLU A 29 -15.17 -9.62 -63.27
CA GLU A 29 -13.72 -9.84 -63.47
C GLU A 29 -12.87 -9.19 -62.36
N ASP A 30 -13.40 -8.17 -61.68
CA ASP A 30 -12.71 -7.45 -60.60
C ASP A 30 -12.37 -8.37 -59.43
N ARG A 31 -13.21 -9.40 -59.17
CA ARG A 31 -12.92 -10.43 -58.17
C ARG A 31 -11.57 -11.12 -58.37
N LYS A 32 -11.05 -11.14 -59.60
CA LYS A 32 -9.75 -11.72 -59.95
C LYS A 32 -8.58 -10.80 -59.59
N ARG A 33 -8.82 -9.53 -59.28
CA ARG A 33 -7.76 -8.56 -58.92
C ARG A 33 -7.80 -8.16 -57.45
N MET A 34 -8.82 -8.58 -56.71
CA MET A 34 -8.93 -8.31 -55.27
C MET A 34 -7.82 -8.99 -54.46
N VAL A 35 -7.26 -8.24 -53.51
CA VAL A 35 -6.24 -8.69 -52.56
C VAL A 35 -6.58 -8.30 -51.12
N MET A 36 -6.05 -9.06 -50.18
CA MET A 36 -6.18 -8.79 -48.74
C MET A 36 -5.35 -7.54 -48.37
N PRO A 37 -5.85 -6.60 -47.55
CA PRO A 37 -5.21 -5.30 -47.35
C PRO A 37 -3.81 -5.33 -46.73
N VAL A 38 -3.52 -6.36 -45.92
CA VAL A 38 -2.28 -6.45 -45.14
C VAL A 38 -1.22 -7.27 -45.85
N CYS A 39 -1.58 -8.46 -46.32
CA CYS A 39 -0.64 -9.41 -46.90
C CYS A 39 -0.55 -9.34 -48.43
N GLY A 40 -1.45 -8.61 -49.10
CA GLY A 40 -1.49 -8.50 -50.56
C GLY A 40 -1.87 -9.81 -51.27
N VAL A 41 -2.22 -10.86 -50.53
CA VAL A 41 -2.61 -12.16 -51.10
C VAL A 41 -4.00 -12.06 -51.70
N ARG A 42 -4.23 -12.80 -52.80
CA ARG A 42 -5.54 -12.89 -53.48
C ARG A 42 -6.70 -13.10 -52.50
N ALA A 43 -7.66 -12.19 -52.58
CA ALA A 43 -8.92 -12.24 -51.84
C ALA A 43 -10.03 -12.87 -52.69
N VAL A 44 -11.06 -13.37 -52.01
CA VAL A 44 -12.34 -13.83 -52.58
C VAL A 44 -13.50 -13.30 -51.74
N ALA A 45 -14.49 -12.71 -52.40
CA ALA A 45 -15.74 -12.26 -51.81
C ALA A 45 -16.63 -13.48 -51.46
N LYS A 46 -17.01 -13.63 -50.20
CA LYS A 46 -17.81 -14.74 -49.69
C LYS A 46 -19.01 -14.23 -48.89
N THR A 47 -20.03 -15.09 -48.83
CA THR A 47 -21.22 -14.89 -48.01
C THR A 47 -21.40 -16.09 -47.09
N ARG A 48 -21.72 -15.87 -45.82
CA ARG A 48 -22.06 -16.93 -44.87
C ARG A 48 -23.44 -16.67 -44.28
N GLY A 49 -24.26 -17.73 -44.20
CA GLY A 49 -25.61 -17.65 -43.62
C GLY A 49 -26.57 -16.73 -44.38
N GLY A 50 -26.28 -16.42 -45.65
CA GLY A 50 -27.11 -15.55 -46.50
C GLY A 50 -27.00 -14.04 -46.21
N THR A 51 -26.36 -13.64 -45.10
CA THR A 51 -26.35 -12.23 -44.64
C THR A 51 -24.94 -11.66 -44.48
N THR A 52 -24.01 -12.39 -43.83
CA THR A 52 -22.66 -11.87 -43.56
C THR A 52 -21.79 -11.92 -44.81
N LYS A 53 -21.43 -10.75 -45.35
CA LYS A 53 -20.50 -10.56 -46.47
C LYS A 53 -19.09 -10.32 -45.94
N PHE A 54 -18.09 -10.94 -46.55
CA PHE A 54 -16.70 -10.77 -46.14
C PHE A 54 -15.73 -11.19 -47.24
N PHE A 55 -14.48 -10.76 -47.09
CA PHE A 55 -13.35 -11.22 -47.88
C PHE A 55 -12.56 -12.29 -47.13
N ALA A 56 -12.14 -13.31 -47.87
CA ALA A 56 -11.25 -14.35 -47.38
C ALA A 56 -10.09 -14.55 -48.35
N HIS A 57 -9.02 -15.15 -47.84
CA HIS A 57 -7.94 -15.63 -48.70
C HIS A 57 -8.49 -16.66 -49.70
N LEU A 58 -8.19 -16.49 -50.99
CA LEU A 58 -8.52 -17.47 -52.03
C LEU A 58 -7.75 -18.78 -51.76
N ARG A 59 -6.44 -18.64 -51.48
CA ARG A 59 -5.57 -19.71 -51.00
C ARG A 59 -4.71 -19.14 -49.87
N LYS A 60 -4.49 -19.90 -48.80
CA LYS A 60 -3.59 -19.48 -47.71
C LYS A 60 -2.11 -19.60 -48.06
N ALA A 61 -1.77 -20.37 -49.10
CA ALA A 61 -0.41 -20.51 -49.60
C ALA A 61 0.15 -19.14 -50.00
N GLY A 62 1.25 -18.71 -49.35
CA GLY A 62 1.89 -17.40 -49.56
C GLY A 62 1.58 -16.34 -48.50
N CYS A 63 0.59 -16.58 -47.63
CA CYS A 63 0.33 -15.68 -46.50
C CYS A 63 1.24 -16.01 -45.30
N LYS A 64 2.22 -15.14 -45.02
CA LYS A 64 3.12 -15.27 -43.86
C LYS A 64 2.59 -14.58 -42.59
N VAL A 65 1.47 -13.87 -42.71
CA VAL A 65 0.86 -13.12 -41.61
C VAL A 65 -0.14 -14.01 -40.89
N ASP A 66 -0.05 -14.08 -39.55
CA ASP A 66 -1.08 -14.72 -38.73
C ASP A 66 -2.32 -13.82 -38.68
N HIS A 67 -3.26 -14.11 -39.58
CA HIS A 67 -4.59 -13.55 -39.54
C HIS A 67 -5.42 -14.36 -38.54
N GLY A 68 -5.23 -14.09 -37.25
CA GLY A 68 -6.02 -14.70 -36.17
C GLY A 68 -7.49 -14.82 -36.59
N GLY A 69 -8.05 -16.02 -36.48
CA GLY A 69 -9.32 -16.36 -37.11
C GLY A 69 -10.47 -15.49 -36.61
N GLU A 70 -10.79 -14.42 -37.33
CA GLU A 70 -12.00 -13.62 -37.09
C GLU A 70 -13.23 -14.53 -37.25
N THR A 71 -14.17 -14.43 -36.33
CA THR A 71 -15.42 -15.21 -36.37
C THR A 71 -16.53 -14.38 -37.00
N PRO A 72 -17.63 -14.99 -37.49
CA PRO A 72 -18.79 -14.22 -37.96
C PRO A 72 -19.32 -13.23 -36.92
N GLN A 73 -19.27 -13.58 -35.63
CA GLN A 73 -19.66 -12.69 -34.53
C GLN A 73 -18.78 -11.43 -34.48
N HIS A 74 -17.48 -11.57 -34.75
CA HIS A 74 -16.56 -10.44 -34.83
C HIS A 74 -16.96 -9.50 -35.97
N LEU A 75 -17.20 -10.05 -37.17
CA LEU A 75 -17.66 -9.29 -38.34
C LEU A 75 -19.01 -8.60 -38.10
N ALA A 76 -19.99 -9.32 -37.56
CA ALA A 76 -21.33 -8.79 -37.28
C ALA A 76 -21.30 -7.62 -36.29
N MET A 77 -20.46 -7.70 -35.24
CA MET A 77 -20.29 -6.60 -34.29
C MET A 77 -19.63 -5.39 -34.93
N LYS A 78 -18.60 -5.56 -35.77
CA LYS A 78 -17.97 -4.45 -36.52
C LYS A 78 -18.98 -3.77 -37.45
N GLU A 79 -19.78 -4.54 -38.15
CA GLU A 79 -20.82 -4.04 -39.05
C GLU A 79 -21.90 -3.25 -38.28
N ALA A 80 -22.40 -3.81 -37.16
CA ALA A 80 -23.35 -3.12 -36.29
C ALA A 80 -22.80 -1.78 -35.76
N LEU A 81 -21.54 -1.78 -35.30
CA LEU A 81 -20.85 -0.56 -34.86
C LEU A 81 -20.78 0.47 -35.99
N LYS A 82 -20.35 0.05 -37.20
CA LYS A 82 -20.25 0.94 -38.36
C LYS A 82 -21.60 1.62 -38.65
N LEU A 83 -22.67 0.83 -38.76
CA LEU A 83 -24.02 1.32 -39.01
C LEU A 83 -24.48 2.31 -37.92
N CYS A 84 -24.16 2.03 -36.66
CA CYS A 84 -24.53 2.91 -35.55
C CYS A 84 -23.75 4.23 -35.57
N ILE A 85 -22.43 4.18 -35.83
CA ILE A 85 -21.56 5.36 -35.89
C ILE A 85 -21.98 6.27 -37.05
N ASP A 86 -22.22 5.72 -38.24
CA ASP A 86 -22.62 6.49 -39.43
C ASP A 86 -24.00 7.17 -39.28
N GLN A 87 -24.81 6.76 -38.29
CA GLN A 87 -26.07 7.42 -37.93
C GLN A 87 -25.89 8.60 -36.96
N VAL A 88 -24.69 8.81 -36.41
CA VAL A 88 -24.40 9.93 -35.52
C VAL A 88 -23.98 11.14 -36.35
N PRO A 89 -24.71 12.28 -36.30
CA PRO A 89 -24.34 13.46 -37.07
C PRO A 89 -22.91 13.94 -36.76
N GLY A 90 -22.13 14.23 -37.81
CA GLY A 90 -20.76 14.72 -37.69
C GLY A 90 -19.70 13.64 -37.51
N TRP A 91 -20.06 12.36 -37.72
CA TRP A 91 -19.18 11.20 -37.55
C TRP A 91 -19.33 10.21 -38.70
N HIS A 92 -18.21 9.56 -39.03
CA HIS A 92 -18.17 8.44 -39.97
C HIS A 92 -17.34 7.28 -39.42
N ALA A 93 -17.73 6.05 -39.78
CA ALA A 93 -17.02 4.84 -39.42
C ALA A 93 -16.18 4.27 -40.56
N ILE A 94 -14.94 3.92 -40.23
CA ILE A 94 -13.99 3.21 -41.08
C ILE A 94 -13.68 1.87 -40.42
N VAL A 95 -14.27 0.81 -40.95
CA VAL A 95 -14.00 -0.57 -40.50
C VAL A 95 -12.58 -0.95 -40.88
N GLU A 96 -11.89 -1.75 -40.06
CA GLU A 96 -10.56 -2.32 -40.33
C GLU A 96 -9.53 -1.28 -40.78
N HIS A 97 -9.50 -0.13 -40.10
CA HIS A 97 -8.65 0.99 -40.44
C HIS A 97 -7.19 0.68 -40.06
N PRO A 98 -6.25 0.59 -41.01
CA PRO A 98 -4.84 0.43 -40.69
C PRO A 98 -4.31 1.72 -40.06
N HIS A 99 -3.57 1.61 -38.96
CA HIS A 99 -2.83 2.76 -38.43
C HIS A 99 -1.81 3.28 -39.46
N ARG A 100 -1.39 4.55 -39.34
CA ARG A 100 -0.40 5.15 -40.26
C ARG A 100 0.90 4.36 -40.38
N SER A 101 1.37 3.75 -39.28
CA SER A 101 2.55 2.87 -39.28
C SER A 101 2.32 1.53 -39.99
N ARG A 102 1.06 1.17 -40.28
CA ARG A 102 0.60 -0.11 -40.85
C ARG A 102 0.91 -1.35 -40.00
N GLU A 103 1.43 -1.17 -38.80
CA GLU A 103 1.80 -2.27 -37.88
C GLU A 103 0.59 -2.86 -37.14
N TRP A 104 -0.52 -2.14 -37.11
CA TRP A 104 -1.75 -2.57 -36.44
C TRP A 104 -2.98 -1.97 -37.11
N ILE A 105 -4.11 -2.60 -36.87
CA ILE A 105 -5.39 -2.31 -37.50
C ILE A 105 -6.41 -2.08 -36.40
N ILE A 106 -7.26 -1.08 -36.60
CA ILE A 106 -8.40 -0.75 -35.76
C ILE A 106 -9.61 -1.50 -36.29
N ASP A 107 -10.32 -2.24 -35.43
CA ASP A 107 -11.51 -2.97 -35.87
C ASP A 107 -12.58 -2.04 -36.46
N VAL A 108 -12.94 -0.96 -35.75
CA VAL A 108 -13.77 0.13 -36.29
C VAL A 108 -13.26 1.47 -35.74
N LEU A 109 -12.82 2.36 -36.63
CA LEU A 109 -12.48 3.74 -36.28
C LEU A 109 -13.71 4.63 -36.51
N ALA A 110 -14.16 5.33 -35.48
CA ALA A 110 -15.04 6.49 -35.62
C ALA A 110 -14.18 7.76 -35.67
N GLU A 111 -14.43 8.60 -36.66
CA GLU A 111 -13.73 9.87 -36.86
C GLU A 111 -14.76 10.97 -37.05
N SER A 112 -14.53 12.13 -36.44
CA SER A 112 -15.40 13.30 -36.62
C SER A 112 -15.14 13.97 -37.96
N ASP A 113 -16.14 14.63 -38.54
CA ASP A 113 -16.01 15.33 -39.83
C ASP A 113 -14.90 16.40 -39.82
N ASP A 114 -14.68 17.04 -38.67
CA ASP A 114 -13.62 18.03 -38.44
C ASP A 114 -12.23 17.43 -38.19
N LEU A 115 -12.13 16.09 -38.17
CA LEU A 115 -10.91 15.30 -37.94
C LEU A 115 -10.22 15.53 -36.57
N THR A 116 -10.90 16.22 -35.63
CA THR A 116 -10.33 16.54 -34.31
C THR A 116 -10.49 15.43 -33.29
N ARG A 117 -11.46 14.53 -33.48
CA ARG A 117 -11.79 13.47 -32.54
C ARG A 117 -11.80 12.11 -33.23
N LYS A 118 -11.20 11.13 -32.55
CA LYS A 118 -11.08 9.76 -33.03
C LYS A 118 -11.34 8.78 -31.89
N VAL A 119 -12.20 7.79 -32.16
CA VAL A 119 -12.52 6.72 -31.23
C VAL A 119 -12.30 5.39 -31.93
N ALA A 120 -11.46 4.53 -31.35
CA ALA A 120 -11.23 3.18 -31.82
C ALA A 120 -12.11 2.21 -31.04
N PHE A 121 -12.99 1.50 -31.73
CA PHE A 121 -13.73 0.39 -31.16
C PHE A 121 -13.03 -0.92 -31.53
N GLU A 122 -12.60 -1.67 -30.53
CA GLU A 122 -11.89 -2.95 -30.64
C GLU A 122 -12.80 -4.09 -30.19
N VAL A 123 -13.13 -5.02 -31.08
CA VAL A 123 -14.01 -6.14 -30.77
C VAL A 123 -13.16 -7.33 -30.32
N GLN A 124 -13.04 -7.53 -29.01
CA GLN A 124 -12.19 -8.57 -28.45
C GLN A 124 -13.01 -9.73 -27.89
N LEU A 125 -13.32 -10.70 -28.75
CA LEU A 125 -14.12 -11.87 -28.38
C LEU A 125 -13.30 -13.07 -27.86
N SER A 126 -11.98 -13.02 -27.99
CA SER A 126 -11.06 -14.03 -27.41
C SER A 126 -10.49 -13.54 -26.08
N SER A 127 -10.06 -14.49 -25.25
CA SER A 127 -9.19 -14.14 -24.13
C SER A 127 -7.91 -13.45 -24.62
N GLN A 128 -7.50 -12.42 -23.90
CA GLN A 128 -6.29 -11.66 -24.11
C GLN A 128 -5.74 -11.28 -22.73
N THR A 129 -4.43 -11.31 -22.56
CA THR A 129 -3.80 -10.95 -21.29
C THR A 129 -3.99 -9.46 -20.98
N PRO A 130 -4.06 -9.07 -19.69
CA PRO A 130 -4.11 -7.66 -19.29
C PRO A 130 -3.00 -6.82 -19.94
N ASP A 131 -1.76 -7.30 -19.94
CA ASP A 131 -0.62 -6.59 -20.55
C ASP A 131 -0.82 -6.27 -22.03
N LYS A 132 -1.44 -7.19 -22.78
CA LYS A 132 -1.78 -6.94 -24.18
C LYS A 132 -2.84 -5.84 -24.30
N TYR A 133 -3.85 -5.81 -23.42
CA TYR A 133 -4.81 -4.70 -23.40
C TYR A 133 -4.12 -3.37 -23.09
N PHE A 134 -3.19 -3.33 -22.14
CA PHE A 134 -2.48 -2.11 -21.77
C PHE A 134 -1.56 -1.63 -22.89
N ALA A 135 -0.73 -2.50 -23.44
CA ALA A 135 0.16 -2.17 -24.55
C ALA A 135 -0.63 -1.70 -25.78
N ARG A 136 -1.72 -2.39 -26.13
CA ARG A 136 -2.59 -1.98 -27.24
C ARG A 136 -3.26 -0.64 -26.94
N SER A 137 -3.91 -0.48 -25.79
CA SER A 137 -4.57 0.78 -25.39
C SER A 137 -3.61 1.96 -25.40
N GLN A 138 -2.38 1.75 -24.92
CA GLN A 138 -1.35 2.77 -24.90
C GLN A 138 -1.01 3.28 -26.31
N ARG A 139 -0.96 2.40 -27.31
CA ARG A 139 -0.72 2.81 -28.70
C ARG A 139 -1.82 3.73 -29.23
N TYR A 140 -3.09 3.47 -28.89
CA TYR A 140 -4.17 4.40 -29.27
C TYR A 140 -4.02 5.75 -28.60
N PHE A 141 -3.75 5.78 -27.29
CA PHE A 141 -3.51 7.04 -26.56
C PHE A 141 -2.32 7.82 -27.11
N ASP A 142 -1.21 7.14 -27.43
CA ASP A 142 -0.03 7.75 -28.05
C ASP A 142 -0.36 8.35 -29.44
N SER A 143 -1.33 7.78 -30.16
CA SER A 143 -1.85 8.29 -31.43
C SER A 143 -3.04 9.25 -31.29
N SER A 144 -3.36 9.74 -30.09
CA SER A 144 -4.52 10.62 -29.81
C SER A 144 -5.88 10.03 -30.24
N ILE A 145 -6.01 8.71 -30.17
CA ILE A 145 -7.25 7.97 -30.44
C ILE A 145 -7.76 7.40 -29.11
N PHE A 146 -9.04 7.60 -28.79
CA PHE A 146 -9.63 7.02 -27.58
C PHE A 146 -10.03 5.56 -27.83
N PRO A 147 -9.43 4.57 -27.15
CA PRO A 147 -9.78 3.16 -27.36
C PRO A 147 -11.00 2.74 -26.55
N VAL A 148 -11.84 1.87 -27.12
CA VAL A 148 -12.97 1.22 -26.45
C VAL A 148 -12.93 -0.26 -26.77
N TRP A 149 -12.75 -1.09 -25.74
CA TRP A 149 -12.72 -2.55 -25.88
C TRP A 149 -14.11 -3.14 -25.67
N LEU A 150 -14.70 -3.70 -26.71
CA LEU A 150 -15.91 -4.50 -26.61
C LEU A 150 -15.55 -5.93 -26.26
N VAL A 151 -16.02 -6.39 -25.10
CA VAL A 151 -15.70 -7.72 -24.58
C VAL A 151 -16.98 -8.46 -24.17
N PRO A 152 -16.99 -9.80 -24.24
CA PRO A 152 -18.13 -10.60 -23.82
C PRO A 152 -18.31 -10.60 -22.30
N ARG A 153 -17.24 -10.44 -21.52
CA ARG A 153 -17.23 -10.57 -20.06
C ARG A 153 -16.31 -9.53 -19.44
N ARG A 154 -16.59 -9.15 -18.19
CA ARG A 154 -15.72 -8.26 -17.40
C ARG A 154 -14.29 -8.82 -17.37
N LEU A 155 -13.32 -7.93 -17.56
CA LEU A 155 -11.92 -8.25 -17.37
C LEU A 155 -11.65 -8.50 -15.88
N GLU A 156 -10.69 -9.37 -15.59
CA GLU A 156 -10.19 -9.55 -14.23
C GLU A 156 -9.68 -8.22 -13.66
N TYR A 157 -9.78 -8.08 -12.34
CA TYR A 157 -9.32 -6.87 -11.69
C TYR A 157 -7.82 -6.67 -11.93
N HIS A 158 -7.49 -5.49 -12.41
CA HIS A 158 -6.12 -5.00 -12.50
C HIS A 158 -6.08 -3.55 -12.04
N GLU A 159 -4.97 -3.11 -11.45
CA GLU A 159 -4.83 -1.72 -10.98
C GLU A 159 -4.89 -0.75 -12.17
N THR A 160 -4.15 -1.04 -13.23
CA THR A 160 -4.25 -0.34 -14.51
C THR A 160 -5.59 -0.61 -15.19
N LYS A 161 -6.31 0.46 -15.50
CA LYS A 161 -7.62 0.45 -16.16
C LYS A 161 -7.50 0.81 -17.64
N VAL A 162 -8.38 0.25 -18.45
CA VAL A 162 -8.58 0.59 -19.86
C VAL A 162 -10.08 0.74 -20.14
N PRO A 163 -10.52 1.51 -21.15
CA PRO A 163 -11.94 1.72 -21.40
C PRO A 163 -12.57 0.45 -21.99
N VAL A 164 -13.41 -0.22 -21.20
CA VAL A 164 -14.03 -1.51 -21.54
C VAL A 164 -15.55 -1.40 -21.53
N LEU A 165 -16.16 -1.89 -22.60
CA LEU A 165 -17.59 -2.08 -22.74
C LEU A 165 -17.91 -3.57 -22.71
N VAL A 166 -18.66 -4.03 -21.70
CA VAL A 166 -19.07 -5.43 -21.58
C VAL A 166 -20.46 -5.60 -22.20
N THR A 167 -20.56 -6.49 -23.19
CA THR A 167 -21.80 -6.68 -23.97
C THR A 167 -22.48 -8.03 -23.78
N GLY A 168 -21.80 -9.02 -23.18
CA GLY A 168 -22.29 -10.40 -23.12
C GLY A 168 -22.17 -11.18 -24.44
N PHE A 169 -21.91 -10.50 -25.56
CA PHE A 169 -21.84 -11.10 -26.88
C PHE A 169 -20.43 -11.64 -27.17
N GLY A 170 -20.32 -12.94 -27.46
CA GLY A 170 -19.06 -13.67 -27.60
C GLY A 170 -19.02 -14.61 -28.80
N LYS A 171 -17.92 -15.36 -28.95
CA LYS A 171 -17.70 -16.27 -30.09
C LYS A 171 -18.74 -17.40 -30.22
N SER A 172 -19.40 -17.75 -29.11
CA SER A 172 -20.46 -18.78 -29.06
C SER A 172 -21.87 -18.21 -29.10
N SER A 173 -22.04 -16.89 -29.17
CA SER A 173 -23.35 -16.27 -29.28
C SER A 173 -23.99 -16.57 -30.63
N THR A 174 -25.31 -16.78 -30.61
CA THR A 174 -26.12 -16.87 -31.82
C THR A 174 -26.04 -15.54 -32.58
N LEU A 175 -25.84 -15.61 -33.89
CA LEU A 175 -25.91 -14.42 -34.75
C LEU A 175 -27.36 -14.02 -34.93
N PRO A 176 -27.73 -12.74 -34.73
CA PRO A 176 -29.06 -12.27 -35.07
C PRO A 176 -29.27 -12.27 -36.60
N GLU A 177 -30.53 -12.26 -37.02
CA GLU A 177 -30.88 -12.12 -38.44
C GLU A 177 -30.48 -10.73 -38.96
N SER A 178 -30.66 -9.69 -38.15
CA SER A 178 -30.18 -8.34 -38.40
C SER A 178 -29.03 -7.97 -37.46
N VAL A 179 -27.93 -7.45 -38.03
CA VAL A 179 -26.80 -6.94 -37.24
C VAL A 179 -27.20 -5.75 -36.35
N THR A 180 -28.25 -5.01 -36.70
CA THR A 180 -28.77 -3.90 -35.87
C THR A 180 -29.28 -4.35 -34.52
N ASP A 181 -29.69 -5.62 -34.38
CA ASP A 181 -30.18 -6.16 -33.12
C ASP A 181 -29.07 -6.22 -32.05
N LEU A 182 -27.79 -6.26 -32.49
CA LEU A 182 -26.65 -6.15 -31.59
C LEU A 182 -26.59 -4.80 -30.86
N LEU A 183 -27.22 -3.74 -31.40
CA LEU A 183 -27.25 -2.42 -30.75
C LEU A 183 -28.12 -2.39 -29.49
N ALA A 184 -29.00 -3.38 -29.32
CA ALA A 184 -29.81 -3.55 -28.12
C ALA A 184 -29.05 -4.31 -27.00
N LEU A 185 -27.86 -4.85 -27.27
CA LEU A 185 -27.06 -5.54 -26.26
C LEU A 185 -26.73 -4.63 -25.07
N PRO A 186 -26.60 -5.19 -23.86
CA PRO A 186 -26.21 -4.42 -22.70
C PRO A 186 -24.86 -3.71 -22.92
N ALA A 187 -24.72 -2.54 -22.31
CA ALA A 187 -23.53 -1.70 -22.39
C ALA A 187 -23.02 -1.38 -20.98
N ASP A 188 -22.39 -2.36 -20.34
CA ASP A 188 -21.83 -2.20 -18.99
C ASP A 188 -20.43 -1.57 -19.08
N GLN A 189 -20.34 -0.34 -18.56
CA GLN A 189 -19.19 0.58 -18.67
C GLN A 189 -19.31 1.69 -17.61
N ASP A 190 -18.21 2.39 -17.33
CA ASP A 190 -18.13 3.42 -16.28
C ASP A 190 -17.58 4.79 -16.77
N PHE A 191 -17.46 5.00 -18.08
CA PHE A 191 -16.78 6.16 -18.67
C PHE A 191 -17.64 6.99 -19.63
N VAL A 192 -18.94 6.69 -19.76
CA VAL A 192 -19.93 7.48 -20.50
C VAL A 192 -21.23 7.53 -19.68
N GLN A 193 -21.91 8.68 -19.65
CA GLN A 193 -23.25 8.76 -19.07
C GLN A 193 -24.30 8.43 -20.14
N ALA A 194 -24.58 7.14 -20.33
CA ALA A 194 -25.51 6.64 -21.34
C ALA A 194 -26.50 5.63 -20.74
N LYS A 195 -27.61 5.40 -21.46
CA LYS A 195 -28.50 4.26 -21.22
C LYS A 195 -27.74 2.95 -21.47
N ASN A 196 -28.17 1.87 -20.82
CA ASN A 196 -27.43 0.61 -20.71
C ASN A 196 -27.45 -0.28 -21.98
N ASN A 197 -27.51 0.28 -23.20
CA ASN A 197 -27.34 -0.51 -24.43
C ASN A 197 -26.29 0.05 -25.39
N LEU A 198 -25.77 -0.82 -26.25
CA LEU A 198 -24.63 -0.55 -27.13
C LEU A 198 -24.87 0.66 -28.03
N GLY A 199 -26.02 0.76 -28.69
CA GLY A 199 -26.32 1.87 -29.60
C GLY A 199 -26.37 3.22 -28.89
N ASN A 200 -27.04 3.28 -27.73
CA ASN A 200 -27.09 4.50 -26.92
C ASN A 200 -25.71 4.87 -26.37
N PHE A 201 -24.90 3.89 -25.98
CA PHE A 201 -23.52 4.12 -25.54
C PHE A 201 -22.67 4.74 -26.64
N VAL A 202 -22.68 4.16 -27.86
CA VAL A 202 -21.90 4.68 -29.00
C VAL A 202 -22.33 6.12 -29.31
N ALA A 203 -23.64 6.36 -29.44
CA ALA A 203 -24.15 7.69 -29.74
C ALA A 203 -23.80 8.73 -28.66
N ALA A 204 -23.87 8.34 -27.38
CA ALA A 204 -23.50 9.22 -26.27
C ALA A 204 -21.99 9.50 -26.24
N LEU A 205 -21.16 8.48 -26.44
CA LEU A 205 -19.70 8.61 -26.48
C LEU A 205 -19.26 9.58 -27.57
N LEU A 206 -19.80 9.45 -28.78
CA LEU A 206 -19.42 10.29 -29.92
C LEU A 206 -19.93 11.73 -29.77
N ARG A 207 -21.12 11.94 -29.21
CA ARG A 207 -21.68 13.29 -29.00
C ARG A 207 -21.05 14.03 -27.84
N GLN A 208 -20.88 13.35 -26.70
CA GLN A 208 -20.50 13.97 -25.43
C GLN A 208 -19.02 13.80 -25.09
N GLY A 209 -18.33 12.86 -25.72
CA GLY A 209 -16.99 12.46 -25.38
C GLY A 209 -16.92 11.54 -24.14
N PRO A 210 -15.76 10.88 -23.93
CA PRO A 210 -15.54 10.02 -22.78
C PRO A 210 -15.28 10.83 -21.50
N ARG A 211 -15.83 10.37 -20.38
CA ARG A 211 -15.49 10.84 -19.01
C ARG A 211 -14.41 9.95 -18.38
N TRP A 212 -13.33 9.70 -19.13
CA TRP A 212 -12.24 8.81 -18.72
C TRP A 212 -11.22 9.53 -17.83
N ARG A 213 -11.26 9.28 -16.52
CA ARG A 213 -10.36 9.93 -15.55
C ARG A 213 -9.03 9.20 -15.33
N ALA A 214 -8.96 7.91 -15.62
CA ALA A 214 -7.76 7.12 -15.32
C ALA A 214 -6.56 7.50 -16.22
N GLY A 215 -6.80 8.07 -17.41
CA GLY A 215 -5.75 8.38 -18.37
C GLY A 215 -5.16 7.14 -19.04
N SER A 216 -4.01 7.30 -19.70
CA SER A 216 -3.34 6.20 -20.40
C SER A 216 -2.70 5.20 -19.43
N PRO A 217 -2.47 3.94 -19.83
CA PRO A 217 -1.72 2.97 -19.03
C PRO A 217 -0.37 3.48 -18.51
N LYS A 218 0.41 4.19 -19.34
CA LYS A 218 1.68 4.83 -18.95
C LYS A 218 1.47 5.90 -17.88
N HIS A 219 0.43 6.72 -17.99
CA HIS A 219 0.11 7.74 -16.99
C HIS A 219 -0.22 7.10 -15.64
N GLN A 220 -1.04 6.05 -15.64
CA GLN A 220 -1.39 5.29 -14.44
C GLN A 220 -0.16 4.66 -13.78
N ALA A 221 0.72 4.03 -14.59
CA ALA A 221 1.98 3.46 -14.10
C ALA A 221 2.89 4.51 -13.46
N ALA A 222 2.96 5.72 -14.03
CA ALA A 222 3.71 6.83 -13.46
C ALA A 222 3.13 7.30 -12.11
N LEU A 223 1.80 7.37 -11.99
CA LEU A 223 1.13 7.73 -10.74
C LEU A 223 1.35 6.67 -9.65
N GLN A 224 1.25 5.38 -9.99
CA GLN A 224 1.51 4.27 -9.08
C GLN A 224 2.95 4.29 -8.58
N LYS A 225 3.93 4.46 -9.49
CA LYS A 225 5.35 4.57 -9.14
C LYS A 225 5.58 5.75 -8.19
N ALA A 226 5.03 6.92 -8.50
CA ALA A 226 5.16 8.09 -7.63
C ALA A 226 4.52 7.89 -6.25
N ALA A 227 3.44 7.11 -6.16
CA ALA A 227 2.83 6.76 -4.88
C ALA A 227 3.71 5.81 -4.06
N ALA A 228 4.25 4.76 -4.70
CA ALA A 228 5.17 3.81 -4.08
C ALA A 228 6.45 4.50 -3.58
N ASP A 229 7.03 5.40 -4.39
CA ASP A 229 8.23 6.16 -4.01
C ASP A 229 7.98 7.05 -2.77
N ARG A 230 6.80 7.69 -2.69
CA ARG A 230 6.41 8.49 -1.51
C ARG A 230 6.23 7.62 -0.27
N GLU A 231 5.68 6.43 -0.41
CA GLU A 231 5.51 5.50 0.70
C GLU A 231 6.84 4.96 1.20
N ALA A 232 7.73 4.55 0.29
CA ALA A 232 9.09 4.14 0.61
C ALA A 232 9.86 5.24 1.33
N ALA A 233 9.77 6.50 0.86
CA ALA A 233 10.40 7.64 1.53
C ALA A 233 9.87 7.87 2.95
N ARG A 234 8.56 7.71 3.19
CA ARG A 234 7.98 7.80 4.54
C ARG A 234 8.45 6.68 5.45
N ALA A 235 8.50 5.44 4.93
CA ALA A 235 8.98 4.29 5.69
C ALA A 235 10.47 4.45 6.06
N GLU A 236 11.30 4.95 5.13
CA GLU A 236 12.70 5.26 5.38
C GLU A 236 12.87 6.34 6.46
N ALA A 237 12.08 7.42 6.37
CA ALA A 237 12.12 8.50 7.36
C ALA A 237 11.73 8.01 8.76
N GLU A 238 10.69 7.17 8.87
CA GLU A 238 10.28 6.59 10.16
C GLU A 238 11.35 5.63 10.69
N ARG A 239 11.97 4.81 9.84
CA ARG A 239 13.09 3.94 10.25
C ARG A 239 14.27 4.74 10.78
N LYS A 240 14.68 5.81 10.08
CA LYS A 240 15.75 6.70 10.53
C LYS A 240 15.42 7.36 11.87
N LYS A 241 14.16 7.77 12.06
CA LYS A 241 13.69 8.34 13.32
C LYS A 241 13.75 7.33 14.46
N LEU A 242 13.32 6.09 14.25
CA LEU A 242 13.40 5.03 15.27
C LEU A 242 14.85 4.71 15.64
N LEU A 243 15.75 4.59 14.65
CA LEU A 243 17.18 4.38 14.89
C LEU A 243 17.81 5.53 15.68
N ALA A 244 17.46 6.79 15.35
CA ALA A 244 17.93 7.96 16.09
C ALA A 244 17.45 7.96 17.55
N ILE A 245 16.20 7.53 17.81
CA ILE A 245 15.68 7.37 19.17
C ILE A 245 16.43 6.27 19.93
N GLU A 246 16.67 5.12 19.29
CA GLU A 246 17.41 4.01 19.88
C GLU A 246 18.84 4.42 20.25
N GLN A 247 19.53 5.11 19.34
CA GLN A 247 20.87 5.65 19.59
C GLN A 247 20.86 6.64 20.76
N ALA A 248 19.91 7.58 20.79
CA ALA A 248 19.79 8.54 21.90
C ALA A 248 19.51 7.85 23.25
N ILE A 249 18.74 6.76 23.28
CA ILE A 249 18.53 5.95 24.48
C ILE A 249 19.84 5.28 24.92
N ALA A 250 20.61 4.72 23.98
CA ALA A 250 21.90 4.09 24.28
C ALA A 250 22.89 5.11 24.87
N GLU A 251 23.06 6.26 24.20
CA GLU A 251 23.94 7.34 24.66
C GLU A 251 23.57 7.86 26.06
N MET A 252 22.28 8.06 26.33
CA MET A 252 21.82 8.45 27.66
C MET A 252 22.16 7.38 28.71
N ASN A 253 21.98 6.10 28.40
CA ASN A 253 22.30 4.99 29.31
C ASN A 253 23.80 4.88 29.60
N ASP A 254 24.65 5.10 28.60
CA ASP A 254 26.10 5.11 28.76
C ASP A 254 26.55 6.26 29.66
N ARG A 255 25.88 7.41 29.56
CA ARG A 255 26.09 8.59 30.43
C ARG A 255 25.36 8.52 31.78
N SER A 256 24.67 7.42 32.07
CA SER A 256 23.94 7.26 33.32
C SER A 256 24.66 6.30 34.28
N ALA A 257 24.51 6.54 35.58
CA ALA A 257 25.11 5.75 36.64
C ALA A 257 24.15 5.65 37.83
N SER A 258 24.23 4.54 38.58
CA SER A 258 23.52 4.48 39.85
C SER A 258 24.23 5.36 40.89
N PRO A 259 23.49 6.11 41.71
CA PRO A 259 24.06 6.87 42.83
C PRO A 259 24.97 6.04 43.75
N GLU A 260 24.60 4.77 43.99
CA GLU A 260 25.43 3.82 44.74
C GLU A 260 26.78 3.54 44.07
N ALA A 261 26.84 3.39 42.75
CA ALA A 261 28.12 3.19 42.05
C ALA A 261 29.01 4.45 42.06
N ALA A 262 28.40 5.64 42.07
CA ALA A 262 29.15 6.90 42.03
C ALA A 262 29.61 7.39 43.41
N PHE A 263 28.79 7.22 44.46
CA PHE A 263 29.04 7.78 45.79
C PHE A 263 29.11 6.72 46.90
N GLY A 264 28.90 5.43 46.59
CA GLY A 264 28.79 4.38 47.59
C GLY A 264 27.38 4.24 48.18
N GLN A 265 27.21 3.27 49.07
CA GLN A 265 25.89 2.93 49.63
C GLN A 265 25.45 3.93 50.70
N HIS A 266 24.59 4.87 50.31
CA HIS A 266 23.94 5.83 51.21
C HIS A 266 22.42 5.62 51.16
N LEU A 267 21.84 5.06 52.23
CA LEU A 267 20.41 4.81 52.32
C LEU A 267 19.78 5.63 53.45
N ILE A 268 18.82 6.49 53.10
CA ILE A 268 18.14 7.37 54.05
C ILE A 268 16.80 6.77 54.49
N ARG A 269 16.45 6.96 55.77
CA ARG A 269 15.14 6.58 56.29
C ARG A 269 14.07 7.62 55.93
N THR A 270 12.96 7.16 55.35
CA THR A 270 11.76 7.94 55.00
C THR A 270 10.55 7.59 55.88
N PRO A 271 9.44 8.35 55.80
CA PRO A 271 8.16 7.96 56.40
C PRO A 271 7.75 6.53 55.97
N THR A 272 6.86 5.90 56.76
CA THR A 272 6.71 4.44 56.83
C THR A 272 6.38 3.73 55.50
N ASP A 273 5.96 4.48 54.48
CA ASP A 273 5.44 3.91 53.24
C ASP A 273 6.09 4.50 51.97
N THR A 274 7.13 5.36 52.04
CA THR A 274 7.73 6.00 50.84
C THR A 274 9.10 5.44 50.46
N PHE A 275 9.25 5.03 49.20
CA PHE A 275 10.52 4.62 48.59
C PHE A 275 10.93 5.58 47.48
N VAL A 276 12.22 5.88 47.37
CA VAL A 276 12.78 6.76 46.34
C VAL A 276 14.00 6.10 45.70
N TRP A 277 13.99 5.96 44.38
CA TRP A 277 15.12 5.52 43.57
C TRP A 277 15.69 6.71 42.82
N GLY A 278 17.02 6.74 42.70
CA GLY A 278 17.74 7.77 41.97
C GLY A 278 18.55 7.18 40.84
N SER A 279 18.72 7.96 39.78
CA SER A 279 19.71 7.73 38.72
C SER A 279 20.44 9.04 38.42
N LEU A 280 21.76 8.96 38.29
CA LEU A 280 22.58 10.06 37.79
C LEU A 280 22.59 9.97 36.28
N THR A 281 22.28 11.07 35.61
CA THR A 281 22.27 11.15 34.15
C THR A 281 22.75 12.53 33.69
N SER A 282 22.96 12.72 32.40
CA SER A 282 23.40 14.00 31.84
C SER A 282 22.28 14.68 31.07
N CYS A 283 22.24 16.01 31.08
CA CYS A 283 21.31 16.76 30.25
C CYS A 283 21.61 16.53 28.77
N TRP A 284 20.59 16.22 27.96
CA TRP A 284 20.78 16.03 26.51
C TRP A 284 21.20 17.31 25.76
N SER A 285 20.98 18.49 26.37
CA SER A 285 21.23 19.79 25.73
C SER A 285 22.55 20.42 26.16
N CYS A 286 22.86 20.48 27.46
CA CYS A 286 24.09 21.10 27.97
C CYS A 286 25.09 20.11 28.57
N GLU A 287 24.78 18.82 28.55
CA GLU A 287 25.63 17.71 29.04
C GLU A 287 25.97 17.74 30.53
N GLN A 288 25.46 18.72 31.30
CA GLN A 288 25.69 18.79 32.74
C GLN A 288 25.06 17.58 33.47
N PRO A 289 25.77 16.97 34.43
CA PRO A 289 25.25 15.86 35.21
C PRO A 289 24.13 16.34 36.14
N MET A 290 23.16 15.48 36.40
CA MET A 290 22.08 15.73 37.35
C MET A 290 21.47 14.44 37.89
N LEU A 291 20.83 14.55 39.06
CA LEU A 291 20.04 13.48 39.64
C LEU A 291 18.57 13.54 39.16
N VAL A 292 18.06 12.44 38.61
CA VAL A 292 16.63 12.19 38.39
C VAL A 292 16.13 11.07 39.31
N TRP A 293 14.83 10.99 39.56
CA TRP A 293 14.27 10.04 40.53
C TRP A 293 12.90 9.45 40.14
N ASP A 294 12.60 8.27 40.70
CA ASP A 294 11.26 7.65 40.75
C ASP A 294 10.88 7.51 42.22
N ALA A 295 9.63 7.80 42.58
CA ALA A 295 9.16 7.71 43.95
C ALA A 295 7.80 7.02 44.03
N ARG A 296 7.61 6.20 45.06
CA ARG A 296 6.38 5.43 45.26
C ARG A 296 5.97 5.34 46.71
N ILE A 297 4.65 5.27 46.90
CA ILE A 297 4.03 4.87 48.15
C ILE A 297 3.77 3.36 48.07
N TRP A 298 4.13 2.61 49.11
CA TRP A 298 3.92 1.17 49.19
C TRP A 298 2.97 0.84 50.35
N ALA A 299 1.80 0.29 50.03
CA ALA A 299 0.80 -0.06 51.04
C ALA A 299 1.29 -1.19 51.96
N ARG A 300 1.13 -1.01 53.28
CA ARG A 300 1.54 -1.99 54.30
C ARG A 300 0.90 -3.37 54.06
N GLY A 301 1.71 -4.43 54.19
CA GLY A 301 1.20 -5.78 54.44
C GLY A 301 1.34 -6.83 53.33
N LYS A 302 2.10 -6.62 52.24
CA LYS A 302 2.28 -7.69 51.22
C LYS A 302 3.68 -8.27 50.99
N TYR A 303 4.79 -7.61 51.28
CA TYR A 303 6.14 -8.19 51.15
C TYR A 303 7.15 -7.43 52.04
N ALA A 304 8.19 -8.12 52.54
CA ALA A 304 9.20 -7.57 53.46
C ALA A 304 10.29 -6.70 52.79
N GLY A 305 10.22 -6.46 51.48
CA GLY A 305 11.28 -5.81 50.69
C GLY A 305 10.82 -4.60 49.88
N ALA A 306 11.79 -3.83 49.34
CA ALA A 306 11.52 -2.73 48.42
C ALA A 306 10.83 -3.25 47.14
N PRO A 307 9.87 -2.52 46.58
CA PRO A 307 9.19 -2.97 45.37
C PRO A 307 10.09 -2.86 44.13
N GLY A 308 9.79 -3.68 43.11
CA GLY A 308 10.50 -3.60 41.84
C GLY A 308 10.38 -2.23 41.18
N LEU A 309 11.52 -1.66 40.76
CA LEU A 309 11.57 -0.41 40.02
C LEU A 309 10.88 -0.56 38.66
N ARG A 310 10.00 0.39 38.30
CA ARG A 310 9.33 0.43 36.99
C ARG A 310 9.00 1.86 36.57
N VAL A 311 9.99 2.61 36.12
CA VAL A 311 9.78 4.01 35.74
C VAL A 311 8.73 4.09 34.62
N LYS A 312 7.72 4.94 34.78
CA LYS A 312 6.62 5.06 33.81
C LYS A 312 7.08 5.88 32.60
N PRO A 313 6.73 5.49 31.36
CA PRO A 313 7.06 6.29 30.17
C PRO A 313 6.21 7.56 30.03
N ASP A 314 5.09 7.64 30.75
CA ASP A 314 4.18 8.78 30.77
C ASP A 314 3.84 9.19 32.21
N VAL A 315 3.72 10.50 32.43
CA VAL A 315 3.46 11.13 33.73
C VAL A 315 2.42 12.22 33.59
N GLY A 316 1.53 12.30 34.58
CA GLY A 316 0.55 13.39 34.66
C GLY A 316 1.15 14.68 35.19
N GLU A 317 0.31 15.71 35.30
CA GLU A 317 0.67 16.98 35.93
C GLU A 317 1.02 16.82 37.41
N LYS A 318 0.24 16.01 38.14
CA LYS A 318 0.44 15.71 39.56
C LYS A 318 1.18 14.37 39.69
N ARG A 319 2.49 14.43 39.85
CA ARG A 319 3.34 13.25 40.03
C ARG A 319 3.91 13.22 41.46
N TRP A 320 3.91 12.05 42.10
CA TRP A 320 4.33 11.90 43.50
C TRP A 320 5.81 12.26 43.70
N GLU A 321 6.60 12.13 42.65
CA GLU A 321 8.00 12.52 42.61
C GLU A 321 8.22 14.00 42.90
N ASN A 322 7.21 14.87 42.69
CA ASN A 322 7.27 16.30 43.02
C ASN A 322 6.71 16.62 44.43
N HIS A 323 6.44 15.60 45.25
CA HIS A 323 5.93 15.80 46.61
C HIS A 323 7.05 16.32 47.54
N PRO A 324 6.78 17.27 48.46
CA PRO A 324 7.81 17.82 49.34
C PRO A 324 8.58 16.79 50.16
N GLU A 325 7.95 15.67 50.55
CA GLU A 325 8.63 14.60 51.30
C GLU A 325 9.68 13.86 50.47
N VAL A 326 9.41 13.66 49.16
CA VAL A 326 10.38 13.06 48.24
C VAL A 326 11.59 13.97 48.09
N HIS A 327 11.37 15.28 47.93
CA HIS A 327 12.45 16.26 47.89
C HIS A 327 13.28 16.28 49.18
N ARG A 328 12.64 16.23 50.36
CA ARG A 328 13.37 16.14 51.65
C ARG A 328 14.22 14.88 51.76
N ALA A 329 13.73 13.74 51.26
CA ALA A 329 14.48 12.49 51.26
C ALA A 329 15.73 12.58 50.37
N ILE A 330 15.56 13.16 49.18
CA ILE A 330 16.65 13.42 48.24
C ILE A 330 17.66 14.39 48.87
N ASP A 331 17.21 15.49 49.47
CA ASP A 331 18.11 16.48 50.10
C ASP A 331 18.93 15.85 51.24
N LYS A 332 18.31 15.02 52.08
CA LYS A 332 19.04 14.27 53.11
C LYS A 332 20.08 13.32 52.52
N TRP A 333 19.74 12.66 51.41
CA TRP A 333 20.67 11.79 50.69
C TRP A 333 21.87 12.58 50.16
N PHE A 334 21.64 13.75 49.56
CA PHE A 334 22.70 14.66 49.10
C PHE A 334 23.68 15.02 50.21
N HIS A 335 23.17 15.39 51.39
CA HIS A 335 24.01 15.73 52.54
C HIS A 335 24.83 14.53 53.02
N ALA A 336 24.22 13.33 53.09
CA ALA A 336 24.88 12.12 53.55
C ALA A 336 25.95 11.61 52.57
N ALA A 337 25.66 11.67 51.27
CA ALA A 337 26.56 11.25 50.20
C ALA A 337 27.61 12.32 49.84
N LYS A 338 27.48 13.55 50.38
CA LYS A 338 28.30 14.73 50.01
C LYS A 338 28.36 14.94 48.49
N SER A 339 27.26 14.70 47.81
CA SER A 339 27.20 14.78 46.34
C SER A 339 27.21 16.24 45.86
N ASP A 340 28.04 16.51 44.87
CA ASP A 340 28.21 17.80 44.18
C ASP A 340 27.35 17.93 42.91
N ILE A 341 26.62 16.86 42.55
CA ILE A 341 25.78 16.81 41.36
C ILE A 341 24.44 17.51 41.64
N PRO A 342 23.99 18.48 40.83
CA PRO A 342 22.71 19.14 41.10
C PRO A 342 21.52 18.19 40.87
N LYS A 343 20.48 18.27 41.69
CA LYS A 343 19.21 17.55 41.41
C LYS A 343 18.42 18.25 40.31
N ALA A 344 17.80 17.48 39.42
CA ALA A 344 16.84 18.03 38.46
C ALA A 344 15.67 18.72 39.18
N THR A 345 14.97 19.64 38.51
CA THR A 345 13.72 20.21 39.03
C THR A 345 12.53 19.57 38.31
N ILE A 346 11.37 19.47 38.96
CA ILE A 346 10.13 19.04 38.28
C ILE A 346 9.26 20.27 38.05
N GLN A 347 9.06 20.61 36.78
CA GLN A 347 8.24 21.76 36.39
C GLN A 347 7.06 21.33 35.52
N LYS A 348 6.00 22.15 35.50
CA LYS A 348 4.86 21.94 34.59
C LYS A 348 5.27 22.30 33.17
N ARG A 349 4.98 21.41 32.22
CA ARG A 349 5.24 21.57 30.78
C ARG A 349 4.00 21.22 29.98
N ARG A 350 3.93 21.71 28.74
CA ARG A 350 2.80 21.47 27.82
C ARG A 350 3.27 20.66 26.61
N THR A 351 2.58 19.57 26.31
CA THR A 351 2.90 18.77 25.12
C THR A 351 2.55 19.56 23.85
N LYS A 352 3.47 19.60 22.87
CA LYS A 352 3.18 20.26 21.58
C LYS A 352 2.10 19.51 20.77
N ALA A 353 2.07 18.18 20.88
CA ALA A 353 1.18 17.33 20.09
C ALA A 353 -0.27 17.28 20.61
N SER A 354 -0.47 17.23 21.94
CA SER A 354 -1.80 17.05 22.55
C SER A 354 -2.26 18.23 23.41
N GLY A 355 -1.41 19.23 23.62
CA GLY A 355 -1.71 20.41 24.44
C GLY A 355 -1.86 20.14 25.94
N ARG A 356 -1.67 18.89 26.39
CA ARG A 356 -1.83 18.45 27.78
C ARG A 356 -0.68 18.95 28.67
N LEU A 357 -0.98 19.23 29.92
CA LEU A 357 0.03 19.56 30.93
C LEU A 357 0.58 18.29 31.60
N TYR A 358 1.89 18.27 31.85
CA TYR A 358 2.57 17.19 32.54
C TYR A 358 3.73 17.72 33.40
N GLY A 359 4.10 16.99 34.44
CA GLY A 359 5.27 17.30 35.28
C GLY A 359 6.54 16.68 34.69
N ALA A 360 7.48 17.51 34.23
CA ALA A 360 8.70 17.06 33.57
C ALA A 360 9.93 17.38 34.41
N PHE A 361 10.93 16.50 34.37
CA PHE A 361 12.25 16.83 34.87
C PHE A 361 12.91 17.89 33.99
N VAL A 362 13.60 18.83 34.61
CA VAL A 362 14.20 19.99 33.97
C VAL A 362 15.63 20.15 34.48
N CYS A 363 16.55 20.34 33.54
CA CYS A 363 17.95 20.51 33.82
C CYS A 363 18.18 21.80 34.64
N PRO A 364 18.90 21.74 35.78
CA PRO A 364 19.18 22.91 36.59
C PRO A 364 20.17 23.88 35.93
N GLY A 365 20.99 23.42 34.98
CA GLY A 365 21.99 24.25 34.30
C GLY A 365 21.48 25.02 33.08
N CYS A 366 20.52 24.48 32.33
CA CYS A 366 20.05 25.11 31.08
C CYS A 366 18.52 25.15 30.91
N ASP A 367 17.75 24.71 31.90
CA ASP A 367 16.27 24.65 31.89
C ASP A 367 15.65 23.77 30.77
N SER A 368 16.49 23.01 30.04
CA SER A 368 16.02 22.02 29.07
C SER A 368 15.24 20.90 29.74
N THR A 369 14.12 20.53 29.12
CA THR A 369 13.24 19.47 29.63
C THR A 369 13.79 18.10 29.27
N MET A 370 13.84 17.21 30.26
CA MET A 370 14.17 15.80 30.09
C MET A 370 12.90 15.01 29.80
N GLY A 371 12.88 14.33 28.65
CA GLY A 371 11.72 13.54 28.24
C GLY A 371 11.49 12.36 29.17
N GLN A 372 10.28 12.25 29.73
CA GLN A 372 9.91 11.14 30.62
C GLN A 372 10.08 9.77 29.94
N PHE A 373 9.80 9.68 28.64
CA PHE A 373 10.07 8.48 27.84
C PHE A 373 11.54 8.05 27.95
N PHE A 374 12.48 8.97 27.74
CA PHE A 374 13.92 8.68 27.87
C PHE A 374 14.28 8.26 29.29
N ILE A 375 13.81 8.97 30.32
CA ILE A 375 14.06 8.60 31.72
C ILE A 375 13.54 7.19 32.02
N SER A 376 12.39 6.79 31.44
CA SER A 376 11.86 5.44 31.59
C SER A 376 12.67 4.34 30.90
N CYS A 377 13.52 4.73 29.95
CA CYS A 377 14.45 3.84 29.24
C CYS A 377 15.83 3.76 29.90
N ILE A 378 16.07 4.47 31.01
CA ILE A 378 17.29 4.27 31.80
C ILE A 378 17.26 2.85 32.37
N ARG A 379 18.29 2.06 32.07
CA ARG A 379 18.38 0.63 32.42
C ARG A 379 18.33 0.44 33.94
N PRO A 380 17.66 -0.61 34.45
CA PRO A 380 17.46 -0.81 35.89
C PRO A 380 18.74 -0.78 36.73
N GLU A 381 19.86 -1.29 36.21
CA GLU A 381 21.17 -1.30 36.88
C GLU A 381 21.78 0.11 37.08
N LYS A 382 21.27 1.12 36.37
CA LYS A 382 21.66 2.52 36.53
C LYS A 382 20.85 3.25 37.60
N TRP A 383 20.00 2.53 38.34
CA TRP A 383 19.22 3.06 39.45
C TRP A 383 19.68 2.44 40.77
N SER A 384 19.60 3.21 41.86
CA SER A 384 19.80 2.69 43.22
C SER A 384 18.80 3.32 44.18
N LEU A 385 18.51 2.64 45.28
CA LEU A 385 17.57 3.10 46.29
C LEU A 385 18.23 4.20 47.14
N LEU A 386 17.68 5.42 47.08
CA LEU A 386 18.14 6.54 47.88
C LEU A 386 17.54 6.51 49.28
N SER A 387 16.28 6.07 49.39
CA SER A 387 15.58 6.03 50.66
C SER A 387 14.56 4.91 50.77
N SER A 388 14.42 4.37 51.99
CA SER A 388 13.44 3.35 52.34
C SER A 388 12.86 3.60 53.73
N PRO A 389 11.60 3.20 53.98
CA PRO A 389 11.04 3.19 55.33
C PRO A 389 11.81 2.29 56.31
N ASN A 390 12.42 1.23 55.78
CA ASN A 390 13.12 0.18 56.54
C ASN A 390 14.64 0.44 56.63
N ALA A 391 15.12 1.61 56.21
CA ALA A 391 16.55 1.93 56.27
C ALA A 391 17.04 2.02 57.73
N VAL A 392 18.12 1.30 58.04
CA VAL A 392 18.84 1.43 59.32
C VAL A 392 19.95 2.48 59.15
N PRO A 393 20.07 3.50 60.01
CA PRO A 393 21.11 4.53 59.91
C PRO A 393 22.52 3.93 59.92
N SER A 394 23.39 4.44 59.06
CA SER A 394 24.78 3.96 58.88
C SER A 394 25.71 4.19 60.08
N THR A 395 25.25 4.81 61.17
CA THR A 395 26.03 5.05 62.40
C THR A 395 26.20 3.83 63.32
N GLU A 396 25.60 2.68 63.00
CA GLU A 396 25.67 1.48 63.87
C GLU A 396 26.47 0.29 63.30
N ARG A 397 27.19 0.45 62.18
CA ARG A 397 28.03 -0.64 61.60
C ARG A 397 29.48 -0.64 62.11
N SER A 398 29.68 -0.45 63.40
CA SER A 398 31.00 -0.68 64.04
C SER A 398 30.84 -1.55 65.29
N ALA A 399 30.46 -2.80 65.10
CA ALA A 399 30.81 -3.94 65.95
C ALA A 399 30.19 -5.22 65.35
N GLY A 400 31.00 -6.11 64.79
CA GLY A 400 30.49 -7.38 64.29
C GLY A 400 31.43 -8.11 63.32
N THR A 401 32.57 -8.55 63.85
CA THR A 401 33.30 -9.77 63.47
C THR A 401 33.38 -10.16 61.99
N SER A 402 34.60 -9.97 61.44
CA SER A 402 35.06 -10.68 60.26
C SER A 402 35.06 -12.19 60.51
N SER A 403 34.35 -12.95 59.68
CA SER A 403 34.66 -14.35 59.41
C SER A 403 35.09 -14.46 57.96
N ALA A 404 36.40 -14.55 57.76
CA ALA A 404 37.03 -14.93 56.51
C ALA A 404 37.31 -16.44 56.55
N ALA A 405 36.71 -17.19 55.63
CA ALA A 405 37.17 -18.47 55.09
C ALA A 405 36.03 -18.98 54.18
N ARG A 406 36.23 -19.49 52.97
CA ARG A 406 37.43 -19.90 52.23
C ARG A 406 37.01 -19.95 50.76
N ILE A 407 37.83 -19.38 49.87
CA ILE A 407 37.74 -19.64 48.43
C ILE A 407 38.45 -20.98 48.22
N GLU A 408 37.73 -21.99 47.74
CA GLU A 408 38.34 -23.15 47.10
C GLU A 408 38.36 -22.91 45.59
N THR A 409 39.56 -22.67 45.09
CA THR A 409 39.94 -22.77 43.69
C THR A 409 40.10 -24.24 43.33
N GLU A 410 39.25 -24.76 42.45
CA GLU A 410 39.58 -25.92 41.62
C GLU A 410 39.71 -25.48 40.16
N ALA A 411 40.92 -25.67 39.64
CA ALA A 411 41.25 -25.54 38.25
C ALA A 411 41.14 -26.91 37.56
N GLY A 412 40.49 -26.92 36.39
CA GLY A 412 40.80 -27.85 35.31
C GLY A 412 39.86 -29.03 35.12
N ALA A 413 39.00 -28.94 34.09
CA ALA A 413 38.89 -29.95 33.03
C ALA A 413 37.84 -29.52 31.99
N HIS A 414 38.28 -29.26 30.76
CA HIS A 414 37.39 -29.40 29.60
C HIS A 414 37.07 -30.89 29.42
N PRO A 415 35.83 -31.23 29.04
CA PRO A 415 35.69 -31.85 27.73
C PRO A 415 34.44 -31.42 26.94
N ALA A 416 34.60 -31.54 25.63
CA ALA A 416 33.62 -31.90 24.61
C ALA A 416 32.39 -31.00 24.38
N VAL A 417 32.44 -30.36 23.21
CA VAL A 417 31.32 -29.82 22.45
C VAL A 417 30.26 -30.89 22.20
N HIS A 418 29.06 -30.71 22.76
CA HIS A 418 27.83 -31.30 22.26
C HIS A 418 26.86 -30.19 21.86
N THR A 419 26.65 -30.07 20.55
CA THR A 419 25.56 -29.29 19.96
C THR A 419 24.22 -29.91 20.33
N VAL A 420 23.48 -29.27 21.25
CA VAL A 420 22.08 -29.59 21.53
C VAL A 420 21.21 -28.51 20.91
N THR A 421 20.57 -28.85 19.80
CA THR A 421 19.48 -28.10 19.18
C THR A 421 18.28 -28.08 20.14
N PRO A 422 17.70 -26.93 20.52
CA PRO A 422 16.47 -26.90 21.30
C PRO A 422 15.27 -27.34 20.44
N PRO A 423 14.31 -28.11 21.00
CA PRO A 423 13.11 -28.51 20.28
C PRO A 423 12.16 -27.32 20.11
N LEU A 424 11.55 -27.24 18.92
CA LEU A 424 10.43 -26.36 18.61
C LEU A 424 9.28 -26.60 19.61
N PRO A 425 8.69 -25.54 20.22
CA PRO A 425 7.49 -25.71 21.02
C PRO A 425 6.28 -25.94 20.11
N ALA A 426 5.54 -27.00 20.44
CA ALA A 426 4.30 -27.41 19.81
C ALA A 426 3.23 -26.31 19.84
N ALA A 427 2.42 -26.28 18.77
CA ALA A 427 1.27 -25.41 18.60
C ALA A 427 0.17 -25.73 19.64
N GLY A 428 0.17 -24.97 20.74
CA GLY A 428 -0.94 -24.94 21.70
C GLY A 428 -2.02 -23.96 21.23
N ALA A 429 -3.20 -24.49 20.88
CA ALA A 429 -4.40 -23.73 20.58
C ALA A 429 -4.98 -23.07 21.85
N GLY A 430 -4.40 -21.94 22.26
CA GLY A 430 -4.97 -21.03 23.24
C GLY A 430 -5.70 -19.89 22.53
N THR A 431 -7.03 -19.89 22.54
CA THR A 431 -7.86 -18.81 22.02
C THR A 431 -7.63 -17.53 22.84
N SER A 432 -6.78 -16.64 22.32
CA SER A 432 -6.66 -15.30 22.89
C SER A 432 -7.99 -14.56 22.76
N LEU A 433 -8.57 -14.17 23.90
CA LEU A 433 -9.80 -13.37 24.00
C LEU A 433 -9.62 -11.94 23.47
N ARG A 434 -8.39 -11.54 23.10
CA ARG A 434 -8.06 -10.21 22.58
C ARG A 434 -7.53 -10.29 21.14
N CYS A 435 -7.89 -9.29 20.34
CA CYS A 435 -7.39 -9.11 19.00
C CYS A 435 -5.88 -8.90 19.04
N ARG A 436 -5.11 -9.70 18.29
CA ARG A 436 -3.63 -9.55 18.25
C ARG A 436 -3.17 -8.23 17.63
N LEU A 437 -3.98 -7.63 16.77
CA LEU A 437 -3.67 -6.36 16.09
C LEU A 437 -3.99 -5.14 16.95
N HIS A 438 -5.11 -5.17 17.68
CA HIS A 438 -5.65 -3.98 18.37
C HIS A 438 -5.70 -4.12 19.89
N SER A 439 -5.32 -5.29 20.42
CA SER A 439 -5.32 -5.63 21.86
C SER A 439 -6.66 -5.43 22.60
N THR A 440 -7.74 -5.14 21.89
CA THR A 440 -9.13 -5.06 22.38
C THR A 440 -9.78 -6.44 22.42
N PRO A 441 -10.82 -6.67 23.26
CA PRO A 441 -11.59 -7.91 23.21
C PRO A 441 -12.07 -8.20 21.78
N ARG A 442 -11.90 -9.44 21.30
CA ARG A 442 -12.18 -9.81 19.90
C ARG A 442 -13.60 -9.46 19.45
N GLN A 443 -14.56 -9.55 20.37
CA GLN A 443 -15.99 -9.24 20.16
C GLN A 443 -16.26 -7.75 19.92
N ALA A 444 -15.36 -6.87 20.39
CA ALA A 444 -15.46 -5.42 20.25
C ALA A 444 -14.54 -4.86 19.15
N CYS A 445 -13.84 -5.72 18.40
CA CYS A 445 -12.91 -5.32 17.35
C CYS A 445 -13.61 -5.36 15.98
N ASP A 446 -13.82 -4.20 15.37
CA ASP A 446 -14.46 -4.06 14.04
C ASP A 446 -13.81 -4.91 12.95
N TYR A 447 -12.48 -5.03 12.99
CA TYR A 447 -11.74 -5.85 12.06
C TYR A 447 -12.04 -7.35 12.23
N CYS A 448 -12.09 -7.85 13.48
CA CYS A 448 -12.42 -9.24 13.74
C CYS A 448 -13.89 -9.55 13.46
N ARG A 449 -14.80 -8.59 13.65
CA ARG A 449 -16.22 -8.75 13.33
C ARG A 449 -16.48 -8.86 11.83
N ARG A 450 -15.72 -8.13 11.00
CA ARG A 450 -15.82 -8.22 9.54
C ARG A 450 -15.23 -9.49 8.94
N ALA A 451 -14.26 -10.12 9.62
CA ALA A 451 -13.61 -11.33 9.15
C ALA A 451 -14.37 -12.63 9.47
N GLN A 452 -15.49 -12.53 10.21
CA GLN A 452 -16.35 -13.66 10.59
C GLN A 452 -17.68 -13.69 9.82
N GLY A 453 -17.89 -12.74 8.90
CA GLY A 453 -19.11 -12.62 8.08
C GLY A 453 -18.89 -13.03 6.65
#